data_AF-A0A9E5N8N2-F1
#
_entry.id   AF-A0A9E5N8N2-F1
#
_cell.length_a   1.000
_cell.length_b   1.000
_cell.length_c   1.000
_cell.angle_alpha   90.00
_cell.angle_beta   90.00
_cell.angle_gamma   90.00
#
_symmetry.space_group_name_H-M   'P 1'
#
loop_
_entity.id
_entity.type
_entity.pdbx_description
1 polymer ?
#
loop_
_entity_poly.entity_id
_entity_poly.type
_entity_poly.pdbx_seq_one_letter_code
_entity_poly.pdbx_strand_id
1 'polypeptide(L)'
;MKAAVSARVVCLMAAVMLTITSALVQARSLWTPPPLSEMKKDWSAGTESFQRSQSRQTVVPFNVKIILPTDEKALRGVVDVRAEGVELGGYAVFRIDGEFAYATFVPYTMRWDTAGLEDGEHEIHVAAYGADRQLTGYGSKRVRVRNRILGAVPAEGISLQLRTRKGETIVRNVEGKAEVTGLDPQLTLPASLQGISGRLYARMSQSILSIDDTDNSANLRTSVRLGMLSTNGIEKELEEKGHYGIASLMTNGLELPPPPGSTRPRIGLGEVSLAVPVGLVQEGMTWTSPMRVIPTLAQRNSVQVEGSHTFDGVWWMKGRRCARISSIYDIDEVYLSAARPAPVALAVFPGYVSQFTFMPGGGTPPGVGKVGGKQDPQRSARRGQSGTRRSGRSARPRGGATGGGRTLRAGRTTASRRTRITRPSTLKVPTGTLKRLARSPITARLTGVSGDRTTWIDIDKGIVVRVEDHIAGTLVILDADSGSTNASLFTPSGMPGSGIELTASMGRGRPGGGGRSAGGMRSSRGGRGTSRVRTSGGRRGTGGRSSGTVRRRIVRSTPTEQIELPALQRLPYSLTMIIEIAY
;
A
#
# COMPACT_ATOMS: atom_id res chain seq x y z
N MET A 1 -41.52 -13.94 39.50
CA MET A 1 -40.99 -15.26 39.09
C MET A 1 -39.51 -15.26 38.71
N LYS A 2 -38.99 -14.38 37.82
CA LYS A 2 -37.56 -14.39 37.42
C LYS A 2 -36.54 -14.16 38.56
N ALA A 3 -36.87 -13.34 39.56
CA ALA A 3 -35.98 -13.11 40.71
C ALA A 3 -35.85 -14.34 41.64
N ALA A 4 -36.91 -15.13 41.79
CA ALA A 4 -36.91 -16.32 42.64
C ALA A 4 -36.12 -17.50 42.02
N VAL A 5 -36.04 -17.56 40.69
CA VAL A 5 -35.23 -18.56 39.97
C VAL A 5 -33.74 -18.24 40.10
N SER A 6 -33.35 -16.97 40.07
CA SER A 6 -31.94 -16.55 40.21
C SER A 6 -31.36 -16.89 41.59
N ALA A 7 -32.14 -16.68 42.66
CA ALA A 7 -31.68 -16.99 44.02
C ALA A 7 -31.47 -18.50 44.25
N ARG A 8 -32.30 -19.35 43.64
CA ARG A 8 -32.16 -20.82 43.75
C ARG A 8 -30.92 -21.35 43.03
N VAL A 9 -30.55 -20.75 41.88
CA VAL A 9 -29.34 -21.15 41.13
C VAL A 9 -28.06 -20.77 41.89
N VAL A 10 -28.04 -19.60 42.53
CA VAL A 10 -26.88 -19.14 43.32
C VAL A 10 -26.68 -20.02 44.56
N CYS A 11 -27.74 -20.39 45.27
CA CYS A 11 -27.63 -21.31 46.41
C CYS A 11 -27.17 -22.72 46.00
N LEU A 12 -27.61 -23.22 44.83
CA LEU A 12 -27.18 -24.53 44.32
C LEU A 12 -25.68 -24.54 43.98
N MET A 13 -25.18 -23.49 43.33
CA MET A 13 -23.76 -23.34 42.99
C MET A 13 -22.86 -23.24 44.24
N ALA A 14 -23.32 -22.51 45.28
CA ALA A 14 -22.59 -22.42 46.54
C ALA A 14 -22.51 -23.77 47.26
N ALA A 15 -23.60 -24.55 47.26
CA ALA A 15 -23.63 -25.89 47.85
C ALA A 15 -22.67 -26.86 47.13
N VAL A 16 -22.64 -26.83 45.79
CA VAL A 16 -21.72 -27.66 44.96
C VAL A 16 -20.26 -27.29 45.22
N MET A 17 -19.94 -26.00 45.30
CA MET A 17 -18.58 -25.56 45.59
C MET A 17 -18.12 -25.97 47.00
N LEU A 18 -19.02 -25.97 47.98
CA LEU A 18 -18.72 -26.46 49.33
C LEU A 18 -18.47 -27.99 49.36
N THR A 19 -19.20 -28.76 48.55
CA THR A 19 -19.02 -30.22 48.47
C THR A 19 -17.69 -30.56 47.80
N ILE A 20 -17.32 -29.84 46.73
CA ILE A 20 -16.03 -30.04 46.04
C ILE A 20 -14.86 -29.68 46.96
N THR A 21 -14.95 -28.59 47.71
CA THR A 21 -13.88 -28.22 48.65
C THR A 21 -13.75 -29.21 49.81
N SER A 22 -14.86 -29.73 50.33
CA SER A 22 -14.83 -30.79 51.35
C SER A 22 -14.21 -32.10 50.82
N ALA A 23 -14.57 -32.51 49.60
CA ALA A 23 -14.00 -33.70 48.96
C ALA A 23 -12.49 -33.54 48.69
N LEU A 24 -12.04 -32.35 48.28
CA LEU A 24 -10.61 -32.07 48.08
C LEU A 24 -9.83 -32.06 49.39
N VAL A 25 -10.43 -31.60 50.50
CA VAL A 25 -9.79 -31.64 51.82
C VAL A 25 -9.67 -33.09 52.33
N GLN A 26 -10.71 -33.91 52.16
CA GLN A 26 -10.65 -35.35 52.51
C GLN A 26 -9.68 -36.14 51.63
N ALA A 27 -9.61 -35.84 50.33
CA ALA A 27 -8.65 -36.46 49.42
C ALA A 27 -7.20 -36.12 49.80
N ARG A 28 -6.97 -34.91 50.35
CA ARG A 28 -5.63 -34.47 50.79
C ARG A 28 -5.16 -35.15 52.07
N SER A 29 -6.09 -35.61 52.94
CA SER A 29 -5.73 -36.34 54.16
C SER A 29 -5.42 -37.83 53.96
N LEU A 30 -5.78 -38.40 52.81
CA LEU A 30 -5.58 -39.82 52.50
C LEU A 30 -4.39 -40.08 51.56
N TRP A 31 -3.73 -39.02 51.09
CA TRP A 31 -2.59 -39.14 50.17
C TRP A 31 -1.27 -38.98 50.92
N THR A 32 -0.72 -40.10 51.38
CA THR A 32 0.71 -40.16 51.72
C THR A 32 1.49 -40.40 50.43
N PRO A 33 2.30 -39.45 49.96
CA PRO A 33 3.10 -39.68 48.76
C PRO A 33 4.06 -40.85 49.02
N PRO A 34 4.22 -41.79 48.08
CA PRO A 34 5.21 -42.85 48.20
C PRO A 34 6.62 -42.24 48.30
N PRO A 35 7.57 -42.92 48.95
CA PRO A 35 8.93 -42.43 49.10
C PRO A 35 9.57 -42.15 47.72
N LEU A 36 10.25 -41.01 47.62
CA LEU A 36 10.88 -40.46 46.41
C LEU A 36 11.82 -41.45 45.66
N SER A 37 12.29 -42.49 46.34
CA SER A 37 13.10 -43.57 45.77
C SER A 37 12.31 -44.54 44.87
N GLU A 38 11.02 -44.74 45.13
CA GLU A 38 10.18 -45.62 44.30
C GLU A 38 9.64 -44.90 43.06
N MET A 39 9.31 -43.60 43.16
CA MET A 39 8.84 -42.81 42.00
C MET A 39 9.87 -42.71 40.87
N LYS A 40 11.18 -42.72 41.15
CA LYS A 40 12.21 -42.63 40.09
C LYS A 40 12.33 -43.91 39.26
N LYS A 41 11.99 -45.07 39.84
CA LYS A 41 12.15 -46.37 39.18
C LYS A 41 10.99 -46.69 38.24
N ASP A 42 9.78 -46.26 38.60
CA ASP A 42 8.59 -46.46 37.76
C ASP A 42 8.43 -45.39 36.67
N TRP A 43 8.92 -44.17 36.92
CA TRP A 43 8.85 -43.09 35.92
C TRP A 43 9.70 -43.41 34.68
N SER A 44 10.89 -44.00 34.87
CA SER A 44 11.81 -44.32 33.75
C SER A 44 11.28 -45.46 32.87
N ALA A 45 10.67 -46.50 33.46
CA ALA A 45 10.07 -47.62 32.72
C ALA A 45 8.76 -47.24 31.99
N GLY A 46 7.97 -46.33 32.57
CA GLY A 46 6.76 -45.79 31.93
C GLY A 46 7.06 -44.85 30.76
N THR A 47 8.14 -44.06 30.83
CA THR A 47 8.51 -43.13 29.75
C THR A 47 9.03 -43.82 28.49
N GLU A 48 9.76 -44.94 28.62
CA GLU A 48 10.26 -45.68 27.44
C GLU A 48 9.15 -46.44 26.70
N SER A 49 8.16 -46.96 27.43
CA SER A 49 7.00 -47.66 26.84
C SER A 49 5.99 -46.69 26.20
N PHE A 50 5.81 -45.49 26.77
CA PHE A 50 4.98 -44.43 26.17
C PHE A 50 5.65 -43.78 24.94
N GLN A 51 6.97 -43.56 24.95
CA GLN A 51 7.70 -43.09 23.76
C GLN A 51 7.76 -44.14 22.64
N ARG A 52 7.82 -45.45 22.97
CA ARG A 52 7.74 -46.50 21.94
C ARG A 52 6.35 -46.64 21.33
N SER A 53 5.26 -46.45 22.08
CA SER A 53 3.91 -46.60 21.53
C SER A 53 3.46 -45.43 20.63
N GLN A 54 4.01 -44.23 20.79
CA GLN A 54 3.75 -43.10 19.87
C GLN A 54 4.59 -43.12 18.58
N SER A 55 5.55 -44.04 18.44
CA SER A 55 6.60 -43.90 17.43
C SER A 55 6.24 -44.33 16.00
N ARG A 56 5.09 -44.98 15.71
CA ARG A 56 4.75 -45.42 14.35
C ARG A 56 3.25 -45.57 14.07
N GLN A 57 2.42 -44.59 14.43
CA GLN A 57 1.15 -44.49 13.73
C GLN A 57 1.44 -43.88 12.36
N THR A 58 1.65 -44.75 11.36
CA THR A 58 1.70 -44.33 9.96
C THR A 58 0.31 -43.76 9.64
N VAL A 59 0.15 -42.45 9.83
CA VAL A 59 -1.05 -41.74 9.42
C VAL A 59 -1.13 -41.94 7.91
N VAL A 60 -2.04 -42.81 7.47
CA VAL A 60 -2.36 -42.93 6.06
C VAL A 60 -2.96 -41.59 5.69
N PRO A 61 -2.31 -40.78 4.85
CA PRO A 61 -2.82 -39.46 4.53
C PRO A 61 -4.22 -39.62 3.94
N PHE A 62 -5.19 -38.92 4.52
CA PHE A 62 -6.52 -38.86 3.93
C PHE A 62 -6.39 -38.24 2.54
N ASN A 63 -7.13 -38.82 1.57
CA ASN A 63 -7.18 -38.30 0.22
C ASN A 63 -8.01 -37.00 0.22
N VAL A 64 -7.36 -35.87 0.45
CA VAL A 64 -7.98 -34.56 0.29
C VAL A 64 -8.16 -34.30 -1.20
N LYS A 65 -9.39 -34.00 -1.63
CA LYS A 65 -9.72 -33.82 -3.05
C LYS A 65 -10.28 -32.42 -3.29
N ILE A 66 -9.73 -31.72 -4.28
CA ILE A 66 -10.31 -30.47 -4.79
C ILE A 66 -11.42 -30.85 -5.79
N ILE A 67 -12.68 -30.59 -5.40
CA ILE A 67 -13.87 -30.96 -6.17
C ILE A 67 -14.39 -29.81 -7.07
N LEU A 68 -14.06 -28.57 -6.74
CA LEU A 68 -14.30 -27.40 -7.58
C LEU A 68 -13.02 -26.57 -7.74
N PRO A 69 -12.75 -26.00 -8.92
CA PRO A 69 -13.55 -26.05 -10.15
C PRO A 69 -13.56 -27.44 -10.82
N THR A 70 -14.41 -27.70 -11.81
CA THR A 70 -14.39 -28.96 -12.59
C THR A 70 -13.39 -28.87 -13.76
N ASP A 71 -12.84 -30.01 -14.19
CA ASP A 71 -11.57 -30.13 -14.96
C ASP A 71 -11.54 -29.56 -16.39
N GLU A 72 -12.58 -28.86 -16.87
CA GLU A 72 -12.73 -28.61 -18.31
C GLU A 72 -13.01 -27.15 -18.71
N LYS A 73 -13.22 -26.25 -17.75
CA LYS A 73 -13.54 -24.84 -18.08
C LYS A 73 -12.36 -23.93 -17.76
N ALA A 74 -11.96 -23.16 -18.77
CA ALA A 74 -11.05 -22.06 -18.56
C ALA A 74 -11.67 -21.07 -17.56
N LEU A 75 -10.92 -20.78 -16.50
CA LEU A 75 -11.35 -19.97 -15.37
C LEU A 75 -11.22 -18.49 -15.67
N ARG A 76 -12.17 -17.71 -15.15
CA ARG A 76 -12.26 -16.25 -15.31
C ARG A 76 -12.93 -15.62 -14.10
N GLY A 77 -12.39 -14.49 -13.63
CA GLY A 77 -12.97 -13.72 -12.54
C GLY A 77 -12.92 -14.46 -11.19
N VAL A 78 -13.96 -14.32 -10.38
CA VAL A 78 -14.01 -14.97 -9.06
C VAL A 78 -14.53 -16.40 -9.19
N VAL A 79 -13.72 -17.38 -8.81
CA VAL A 79 -13.98 -18.81 -8.88
C VAL A 79 -14.09 -19.38 -7.47
N ASP A 80 -15.08 -20.24 -7.25
CA ASP A 80 -15.19 -20.99 -6.01
C ASP A 80 -14.32 -22.26 -6.09
N VAL A 81 -13.39 -22.39 -5.15
CA VAL A 81 -12.53 -23.55 -4.98
C VAL A 81 -13.01 -24.31 -3.75
N ARG A 82 -13.34 -25.59 -3.90
CA ARG A 82 -13.87 -26.41 -2.80
C ARG A 82 -13.07 -27.69 -2.65
N ALA A 83 -12.74 -28.04 -1.41
CA ALA A 83 -12.08 -29.28 -1.06
C ALA A 83 -12.98 -30.18 -0.19
N GLU A 84 -12.72 -31.48 -0.25
CA GLU A 84 -13.32 -32.53 0.57
C GLU A 84 -12.23 -33.47 1.11
N GLY A 85 -12.58 -34.33 2.07
CA GLY A 85 -11.63 -35.26 2.69
C GLY A 85 -10.81 -34.66 3.84
N VAL A 86 -11.28 -33.55 4.44
CA VAL A 86 -10.70 -32.97 5.65
C VAL A 86 -11.41 -33.56 6.88
N GLU A 87 -10.65 -33.91 7.91
CA GLU A 87 -11.17 -34.45 9.17
C GLU A 87 -12.13 -33.47 9.88
N LEU A 88 -13.15 -33.99 10.55
CA LEU A 88 -14.09 -33.19 11.34
C LEU A 88 -13.34 -32.43 12.45
N GLY A 89 -13.52 -31.11 12.51
CA GLY A 89 -12.78 -30.24 13.44
C GLY A 89 -11.40 -29.80 12.94
N GLY A 90 -10.95 -30.31 11.80
CA GLY A 90 -9.77 -29.83 11.08
C GLY A 90 -10.03 -28.59 10.21
N TYR A 91 -8.97 -28.09 9.59
CA TYR A 91 -8.99 -26.96 8.66
C TYR A 91 -8.22 -27.24 7.37
N ALA A 92 -8.57 -26.53 6.31
CA ALA A 92 -7.90 -26.59 5.01
C ALA A 92 -7.09 -25.32 4.76
N VAL A 93 -5.89 -25.47 4.21
CA VAL A 93 -5.03 -24.38 3.75
C VAL A 93 -4.87 -24.51 2.24
N PHE A 94 -5.36 -23.51 1.51
CA PHE A 94 -5.23 -23.40 0.06
C PHE A 94 -4.00 -22.60 -0.33
N ARG A 95 -3.28 -23.09 -1.34
CA ARG A 95 -2.19 -22.39 -2.00
C ARG A 95 -2.42 -22.35 -3.51
N ILE A 96 -2.03 -21.26 -4.16
CA ILE A 96 -2.07 -21.09 -5.61
C ILE A 96 -0.64 -20.89 -6.07
N ASP A 97 -0.15 -21.73 -6.98
CA ASP A 97 1.22 -21.68 -7.50
C ASP A 97 2.30 -21.68 -6.39
N GLY A 98 1.99 -22.37 -5.29
CA GLY A 98 2.86 -22.47 -4.11
C GLY A 98 2.66 -21.37 -3.05
N GLU A 99 1.96 -20.28 -3.37
CA GLU A 99 1.73 -19.16 -2.45
C GLU A 99 0.48 -19.38 -1.57
N PHE A 100 0.55 -18.97 -0.30
CA PHE A 100 -0.62 -19.02 0.59
C PHE A 100 -1.74 -18.11 0.07
N ALA A 101 -2.92 -18.70 -0.16
CA ALA A 101 -4.08 -17.96 -0.64
C ALA A 101 -5.16 -17.80 0.45
N TYR A 102 -5.52 -18.89 1.13
CA TYR A 102 -6.62 -18.88 2.09
C TYR A 102 -6.57 -20.05 3.06
N ALA A 103 -7.15 -19.91 4.26
CA ALA A 103 -7.37 -21.01 5.18
C ALA A 103 -8.82 -20.96 5.69
N THR A 104 -9.44 -22.12 5.85
CA THR A 104 -10.88 -22.21 6.16
C THR A 104 -11.26 -23.50 6.89
N PHE A 105 -12.43 -23.48 7.52
CA PHE A 105 -13.09 -24.61 8.17
C PHE A 105 -14.31 -25.06 7.34
N VAL A 106 -15.06 -26.06 7.81
CA VAL A 106 -16.31 -26.49 7.15
C VAL A 106 -17.26 -25.29 6.96
N PRO A 107 -17.76 -25.01 5.73
CA PRO A 107 -17.46 -25.68 4.46
C PRO A 107 -16.10 -25.25 3.88
N TYR A 108 -15.25 -26.22 3.51
CA TYR A 108 -13.87 -25.97 3.03
C TYR A 108 -13.83 -25.34 1.63
N THR A 109 -14.23 -24.08 1.55
CA THR A 109 -14.40 -23.31 0.32
C THR A 109 -13.58 -22.02 0.39
N MET A 110 -12.93 -21.67 -0.73
CA MET A 110 -12.23 -20.43 -0.96
C MET A 110 -12.82 -19.73 -2.19
N ARG A 111 -12.98 -18.40 -2.13
CA ARG A 111 -13.27 -17.59 -3.31
C ARG A 111 -11.95 -17.07 -3.86
N TRP A 112 -11.53 -17.59 -5.00
CA TRP A 112 -10.29 -17.22 -5.66
C TRP A 112 -10.59 -16.20 -6.76
N ASP A 113 -10.05 -14.99 -6.62
CA ASP A 113 -10.14 -13.99 -7.68
C ASP A 113 -9.01 -14.22 -8.69
N THR A 114 -9.34 -14.77 -9.85
CA THR A 114 -8.37 -14.93 -10.95
C THR A 114 -8.21 -13.63 -11.74
N ALA A 115 -8.96 -12.56 -11.41
CA ALA A 115 -8.86 -11.29 -12.12
C ALA A 115 -7.52 -10.60 -11.80
N GLY A 116 -6.65 -10.52 -12.80
CA GLY A 116 -5.29 -9.98 -12.69
C GLY A 116 -4.20 -11.05 -12.89
N LEU A 117 -4.54 -12.34 -12.82
CA LEU A 117 -3.61 -13.41 -13.19
C LEU A 117 -3.41 -13.46 -14.70
N GLU A 118 -2.20 -13.82 -15.09
CA GLU A 118 -1.87 -14.11 -16.49
C GLU A 118 -2.65 -15.33 -17.00
N ASP A 119 -2.83 -15.40 -18.32
CA ASP A 119 -3.43 -16.59 -18.95
C ASP A 119 -2.44 -17.75 -18.89
N GLY A 120 -2.87 -18.93 -18.45
CA GLY A 120 -1.96 -20.07 -18.30
C GLY A 120 -2.51 -21.21 -17.47
N GLU A 121 -1.66 -22.22 -17.25
CA GLU A 121 -1.91 -23.27 -16.27
C GLU A 121 -1.49 -22.76 -14.88
N HIS A 122 -2.34 -22.99 -13.90
CA HIS A 122 -2.11 -22.69 -12.49
C HIS A 122 -2.35 -23.96 -11.67
N GLU A 123 -1.63 -24.09 -10.56
CA GLU A 123 -1.77 -25.23 -9.66
C GLU A 123 -2.38 -24.81 -8.32
N ILE A 124 -3.55 -25.36 -8.02
CA ILE A 124 -4.19 -25.23 -6.72
C ILE A 124 -3.72 -26.38 -5.84
N HIS A 125 -3.14 -26.05 -4.69
CA HIS A 125 -2.80 -27.02 -3.65
C HIS A 125 -3.72 -26.82 -2.44
N VAL A 126 -4.09 -27.92 -1.79
CA VAL A 126 -4.79 -27.90 -0.51
C VAL A 126 -4.07 -28.81 0.46
N ALA A 127 -3.79 -28.31 1.66
CA ALA A 127 -3.28 -29.08 2.79
C ALA A 127 -4.34 -29.11 3.89
N ALA A 128 -4.73 -30.31 4.32
CA ALA A 128 -5.66 -30.51 5.42
C ALA A 128 -4.90 -30.75 6.72
N TYR A 129 -5.35 -30.10 7.78
CA TYR A 129 -4.83 -30.24 9.12
C TYR A 129 -5.93 -30.71 10.06
N GLY A 130 -5.62 -31.66 10.93
CA GLY A 130 -6.50 -32.13 11.99
C GLY A 130 -6.69 -31.07 13.08
N ALA A 131 -7.57 -31.37 14.04
CA ALA A 131 -7.80 -30.50 15.20
C ALA A 131 -6.54 -30.35 16.09
N ASP A 132 -5.63 -31.33 16.04
CA ASP A 132 -4.33 -31.37 16.70
C ASP A 132 -3.22 -30.60 15.95
N ARG A 133 -3.58 -29.95 14.83
CA ARG A 133 -2.67 -29.21 13.92
C ARG A 133 -1.66 -30.10 13.20
N GLN A 134 -1.84 -31.41 13.21
CA GLN A 134 -1.04 -32.31 12.38
C GLN A 134 -1.57 -32.33 10.96
N LEU A 135 -0.68 -32.48 9.99
CA LEU A 135 -1.04 -32.61 8.58
C LEU A 135 -1.74 -33.97 8.38
N THR A 136 -3.01 -33.94 7.97
CA THR A 136 -3.83 -35.15 7.77
C THR A 136 -3.92 -35.57 6.31
N GLY A 137 -3.69 -34.66 5.37
CA GLY A 137 -3.66 -34.98 3.94
C GLY A 137 -3.34 -33.77 3.05
N TYR A 138 -3.12 -34.03 1.77
CA TYR A 138 -2.94 -32.99 0.76
C TYR A 138 -3.63 -33.39 -0.55
N GLY A 139 -3.93 -32.39 -1.37
CA GLY A 139 -4.44 -32.57 -2.72
C GLY A 139 -3.95 -31.45 -3.63
N SER A 140 -3.83 -31.72 -4.93
CA SER A 140 -3.55 -30.68 -5.92
C SER A 140 -4.45 -30.81 -7.14
N LYS A 141 -4.63 -29.69 -7.84
CA LYS A 141 -5.44 -29.60 -9.05
C LYS A 141 -4.86 -28.55 -9.98
N ARG A 142 -4.54 -28.95 -11.21
CA ARG A 142 -4.17 -28.01 -12.28
C ARG A 142 -5.42 -27.46 -12.96
N VAL A 143 -5.41 -26.17 -13.22
CA VAL A 143 -6.51 -25.44 -13.84
C VAL A 143 -5.97 -24.43 -14.83
N ARG A 144 -6.74 -24.13 -15.88
CA ARG A 144 -6.35 -23.14 -16.88
C ARG A 144 -7.09 -21.83 -16.68
N VAL A 145 -6.38 -20.73 -16.47
CA VAL A 145 -6.94 -19.38 -16.43
C VAL A 145 -6.89 -18.76 -17.84
N ARG A 146 -7.96 -18.06 -18.23
CA ARG A 146 -8.03 -17.38 -19.53
C ARG A 146 -8.78 -16.05 -19.43
N ASN A 147 -8.17 -15.07 -18.82
CA ASN A 147 -8.70 -13.72 -18.67
C ASN A 147 -8.64 -12.90 -19.97
N ARG A 148 -7.67 -13.13 -20.87
CA ARG A 148 -7.57 -12.37 -22.13
C ARG A 148 -8.71 -12.70 -23.10
N ILE A 149 -9.26 -11.66 -23.73
CA ILE A 149 -10.34 -11.76 -24.72
C ILE A 149 -9.74 -11.66 -26.12
N LEU A 150 -9.36 -12.80 -26.69
CA LEU A 150 -8.79 -12.84 -28.05
C LEU A 150 -9.79 -12.32 -29.08
N GLY A 151 -9.32 -11.47 -30.00
CA GLY A 151 -10.13 -10.87 -31.07
C GLY A 151 -11.09 -9.77 -30.60
N ALA A 152 -10.99 -9.32 -29.34
CA ALA A 152 -11.80 -8.22 -28.83
C ALA A 152 -11.36 -6.83 -29.32
N VAL A 153 -10.11 -6.70 -29.77
CA VAL A 153 -9.59 -5.47 -30.38
C VAL A 153 -9.79 -5.58 -31.90
N PRO A 154 -10.64 -4.74 -32.51
CA PRO A 154 -10.78 -4.69 -33.97
C PRO A 154 -9.48 -4.30 -34.65
N ALA A 155 -9.37 -4.55 -35.96
CA ALA A 155 -8.17 -4.21 -36.72
C ALA A 155 -7.89 -2.69 -36.71
N GLU A 156 -8.93 -1.86 -36.66
CA GLU A 156 -8.85 -0.40 -36.52
C GLU A 156 -8.44 0.06 -35.11
N GLY A 157 -8.50 -0.81 -34.11
CA GLY A 157 -8.22 -0.50 -32.71
C GLY A 157 -9.44 -0.09 -31.89
N ILE A 158 -9.22 0.28 -30.62
CA ILE A 158 -10.25 0.75 -29.69
C ILE A 158 -9.88 2.11 -29.09
N SER A 159 -10.85 2.92 -28.71
CA SER A 159 -10.56 4.16 -27.97
C SER A 159 -10.38 3.87 -26.47
N LEU A 160 -9.33 4.42 -25.87
CA LEU A 160 -9.08 4.36 -24.43
C LEU A 160 -9.55 5.61 -23.68
N GLN A 161 -10.14 6.59 -24.38
CA GLN A 161 -10.51 7.87 -23.79
C GLN A 161 -11.46 7.69 -22.60
N LEU A 162 -11.16 8.40 -21.51
CA LEU A 162 -12.03 8.37 -20.35
C LEU A 162 -13.32 9.13 -20.64
N ARG A 163 -14.44 8.57 -20.19
CA ARG A 163 -15.77 9.16 -20.36
C ARG A 163 -16.26 9.64 -19.01
N THR A 164 -16.15 10.94 -18.76
CA THR A 164 -16.62 11.54 -17.52
C THR A 164 -18.05 12.03 -17.68
N ARG A 165 -18.91 11.80 -16.68
CA ARG A 165 -20.25 12.40 -16.62
C ARG A 165 -20.38 13.29 -15.39
N LYS A 166 -20.97 14.48 -15.55
CA LYS A 166 -21.22 15.39 -14.42
C LYS A 166 -22.08 14.70 -13.37
N GLY A 167 -21.66 14.80 -12.10
CA GLY A 167 -22.34 14.15 -10.97
C GLY A 167 -22.03 12.67 -10.80
N GLU A 168 -21.28 12.06 -11.73
CA GLU A 168 -20.80 10.69 -11.57
C GLU A 168 -19.90 10.60 -10.35
N THR A 169 -20.13 9.56 -9.54
CA THR A 169 -19.36 9.29 -8.35
C THR A 169 -18.85 7.86 -8.40
N ILE A 170 -17.54 7.72 -8.24
CA ILE A 170 -16.81 6.47 -8.23
C ILE A 170 -16.28 6.24 -6.82
N VAL A 171 -16.41 5.03 -6.28
CA VAL A 171 -15.85 4.66 -4.98
C VAL A 171 -14.64 3.76 -5.19
N ARG A 172 -13.48 4.12 -4.67
CA ARG A 172 -12.25 3.32 -4.77
C ARG A 172 -11.84 2.79 -3.41
N ASN A 173 -11.46 1.52 -3.37
CA ASN A 173 -10.64 0.93 -2.33
C ASN A 173 -9.18 1.03 -2.75
N VAL A 174 -8.31 1.40 -1.82
CA VAL A 174 -6.88 1.52 -2.05
C VAL A 174 -6.19 0.70 -1.00
N GLU A 175 -5.36 -0.21 -1.47
CA GLU A 175 -4.53 -1.08 -0.68
C GLU A 175 -3.08 -0.80 -1.04
N GLY A 176 -2.22 -0.67 -0.05
CA GLY A 176 -0.79 -0.44 -0.27
C GLY A 176 0.02 -1.28 0.70
N LYS A 177 1.16 -1.77 0.25
CA LYS A 177 2.13 -2.54 1.04
C LYS A 177 3.53 -2.06 0.69
N ALA A 178 4.22 -1.49 1.66
CA ALA A 178 5.62 -1.08 1.52
C ALA A 178 6.49 -1.98 2.40
N GLU A 179 7.59 -2.49 1.84
CA GLU A 179 8.54 -3.34 2.53
C GLU A 179 9.97 -2.93 2.17
N VAL A 180 10.79 -2.71 3.20
CA VAL A 180 12.25 -2.64 3.06
C VAL A 180 12.78 -4.05 3.26
N THR A 181 13.50 -4.58 2.27
CA THR A 181 14.09 -5.92 2.32
C THR A 181 15.61 -5.82 2.41
N GLY A 182 16.31 -6.95 2.51
CA GLY A 182 17.78 -6.99 2.50
C GLY A 182 18.46 -6.38 3.74
N LEU A 183 17.70 -6.12 4.80
CA LEU A 183 18.26 -5.88 6.12
C LEU A 183 18.89 -7.17 6.64
N ASP A 184 20.08 -7.06 7.21
CA ASP A 184 20.62 -8.14 8.04
C ASP A 184 19.57 -8.47 9.13
N PRO A 185 19.29 -9.75 9.43
CA PRO A 185 18.34 -10.14 10.46
C PRO A 185 18.59 -9.50 11.84
N GLN A 186 19.83 -9.10 12.13
CA GLN A 186 20.22 -8.41 13.37
C GLN A 186 20.03 -6.89 13.30
N LEU A 187 19.87 -6.31 12.11
CA LEU A 187 19.70 -4.88 11.90
C LEU A 187 18.22 -4.52 11.80
N THR A 188 17.78 -3.64 12.69
CA THR A 188 16.45 -3.04 12.61
C THR A 188 16.54 -1.65 11.98
N LEU A 189 15.51 -1.27 11.22
CA LEU A 189 15.42 0.10 10.72
C LEU A 189 15.39 1.08 11.89
N PRO A 190 16.10 2.22 11.78
CA PRO A 190 15.95 3.30 12.74
C PRO A 190 14.48 3.64 12.96
N ALA A 191 14.08 3.92 14.20
CA ALA A 191 12.68 4.21 14.54
C ALA A 191 12.06 5.38 13.73
N SER A 192 12.88 6.28 13.20
CA SER A 192 12.48 7.35 12.28
C SER A 192 12.09 6.86 10.89
N LEU A 193 12.68 5.76 10.43
CA LEU A 193 12.51 5.16 9.10
C LEU A 193 11.55 3.98 9.10
N GLN A 194 11.19 3.51 10.29
CA GLN A 194 10.19 2.48 10.54
C GLN A 194 8.83 2.77 9.87
N GLY A 195 8.47 4.04 9.64
CA GLY A 195 7.24 4.42 8.93
C GLY A 195 7.27 4.19 7.41
N ILE A 196 8.42 3.82 6.84
CA ILE A 196 8.58 3.55 5.39
C ILE A 196 8.00 2.19 5.02
N SER A 197 8.04 1.23 5.94
CA SER A 197 7.38 -0.07 5.80
C SER A 197 6.00 -0.04 6.44
N GLY A 198 5.01 -0.58 5.75
CA GLY A 198 3.65 -0.59 6.29
C GLY A 198 2.60 -1.06 5.32
N ARG A 199 1.36 -1.07 5.79
CA ARG A 199 0.16 -1.38 5.02
C ARG A 199 -0.78 -0.20 5.04
N LEU A 200 -1.33 0.13 3.89
CA LEU A 200 -2.33 1.17 3.72
C LEU A 200 -3.64 0.50 3.30
N TYR A 201 -4.73 0.91 3.92
CA TYR A 201 -6.08 0.67 3.41
C TYR A 201 -6.85 1.99 3.41
N ALA A 202 -7.48 2.35 2.30
CA ALA A 202 -8.35 3.51 2.23
C ALA A 202 -9.57 3.23 1.37
N ARG A 203 -10.71 3.81 1.74
CA ARG A 203 -11.91 3.88 0.91
C ARG A 203 -12.19 5.33 0.58
N MET A 204 -12.07 5.70 -0.68
CA MET A 204 -12.28 7.05 -1.18
C MET A 204 -13.47 7.12 -2.14
N SER A 205 -14.04 8.30 -2.30
CA SER A 205 -15.01 8.59 -3.36
C SER A 205 -14.54 9.75 -4.20
N GLN A 206 -14.59 9.59 -5.52
CA GLN A 206 -14.28 10.59 -6.52
C GLN A 206 -15.57 11.02 -7.22
N SER A 207 -15.86 12.31 -7.25
CA SER A 207 -17.07 12.86 -7.88
C SER A 207 -16.71 13.92 -8.92
N ILE A 208 -17.29 13.84 -10.11
CA ILE A 208 -17.14 14.85 -11.15
C ILE A 208 -18.06 16.04 -10.84
N LEU A 209 -17.47 17.18 -10.45
CA LEU A 209 -18.21 18.39 -10.07
C LEU A 209 -18.70 19.17 -11.29
N SER A 210 -17.81 19.39 -12.26
CA SER A 210 -18.10 20.11 -13.49
C SER A 210 -17.23 19.56 -14.61
N ILE A 211 -17.70 19.72 -15.84
CA ILE A 211 -16.96 19.44 -17.07
C ILE A 211 -16.76 20.79 -17.75
N ASP A 212 -15.54 21.02 -18.22
CA ASP A 212 -15.16 22.17 -19.02
C ASP A 212 -14.84 21.70 -20.44
N ASP A 213 -15.78 22.00 -21.36
CA ASP A 213 -15.69 21.58 -22.75
C ASP A 213 -14.63 22.37 -23.54
N THR A 214 -14.18 23.55 -23.05
CA THR A 214 -13.13 24.31 -23.77
C THR A 214 -11.77 23.66 -23.61
N ASP A 215 -11.50 23.17 -22.41
CA ASP A 215 -10.20 22.61 -22.02
C ASP A 215 -10.20 21.08 -22.06
N ASN A 216 -11.34 20.46 -22.43
CA ASN A 216 -11.56 19.02 -22.37
C ASN A 216 -11.13 18.45 -21.02
N SER A 217 -11.58 19.10 -19.94
CA SER A 217 -11.20 18.76 -18.57
C SER A 217 -12.42 18.69 -17.65
N ALA A 218 -12.28 18.04 -16.51
CA ALA A 218 -13.34 17.91 -15.52
C ALA A 218 -12.78 18.20 -14.12
N ASN A 219 -13.52 18.97 -13.32
CA ASN A 219 -13.15 19.17 -11.91
C ASN A 219 -13.56 17.94 -11.10
N LEU A 220 -12.55 17.23 -10.60
CA LEU A 220 -12.68 16.02 -9.81
C LEU A 220 -12.57 16.35 -8.32
N ARG A 221 -13.55 15.92 -7.52
CA ARG A 221 -13.48 15.97 -6.06
C ARG A 221 -13.19 14.59 -5.50
N THR A 222 -12.08 14.43 -4.82
CA THR A 222 -11.74 13.20 -4.10
C THR A 222 -12.01 13.38 -2.61
N SER A 223 -12.68 12.45 -1.95
CA SER A 223 -12.91 12.46 -0.50
C SER A 223 -12.50 11.11 0.09
N VAL A 224 -11.70 11.11 1.17
CA VAL A 224 -11.34 9.87 1.90
C VAL A 224 -12.38 9.62 2.98
N ARG A 225 -13.16 8.54 2.81
CA ARG A 225 -14.23 8.15 3.75
C ARG A 225 -13.68 7.34 4.91
N LEU A 226 -12.80 6.40 4.60
CA LEU A 226 -12.10 5.53 5.56
C LEU A 226 -10.63 5.45 5.14
N GLY A 227 -9.74 5.33 6.11
CA GLY A 227 -8.31 5.30 5.84
C GLY A 227 -7.52 4.89 7.07
N MET A 228 -6.72 3.83 6.93
CA MET A 228 -5.82 3.31 7.96
C MET A 228 -4.44 3.08 7.34
N LEU A 229 -3.40 3.53 8.04
CA LEU A 229 -2.01 3.23 7.77
C LEU A 229 -1.46 2.43 8.95
N SER A 230 -1.05 1.19 8.72
CA SER A 230 -0.41 0.32 9.70
C SER A 230 1.10 0.33 9.45
N THR A 231 1.88 0.88 10.38
CA THR A 231 3.35 0.87 10.34
C THR A 231 3.87 0.27 11.63
N ASN A 232 4.69 -0.78 11.55
CA ASN A 232 5.23 -1.53 12.71
C ASN A 232 4.14 -2.01 13.68
N GLY A 233 3.01 -2.47 13.15
CA GLY A 233 1.88 -2.93 13.95
C GLY A 233 1.07 -1.82 14.62
N ILE A 234 1.48 -0.55 14.47
CA ILE A 234 0.70 0.60 14.94
C ILE A 234 -0.21 1.05 13.81
N GLU A 235 -1.51 0.96 14.04
CA GLU A 235 -2.53 1.45 13.13
C GLU A 235 -2.84 2.92 13.44
N LYS A 236 -2.68 3.80 12.43
CA LYS A 236 -3.01 5.21 12.49
C LYS A 236 -4.06 5.54 11.43
N GLU A 237 -5.08 6.28 11.82
CA GLU A 237 -6.05 6.83 10.88
C GLU A 237 -5.38 7.83 9.92
N LEU A 238 -5.78 7.80 8.65
CA LEU A 238 -5.27 8.74 7.64
C LEU A 238 -5.66 10.17 7.99
N GLU A 239 -4.70 11.08 7.88
CA GLU A 239 -4.91 12.51 8.14
C GLU A 239 -5.88 13.13 7.14
N GLU A 240 -5.99 12.53 5.96
CA GLU A 240 -6.89 12.91 4.88
C GLU A 240 -8.35 12.48 5.14
N LYS A 241 -8.62 11.64 6.16
CA LYS A 241 -9.99 11.19 6.45
C LYS A 241 -10.88 12.38 6.77
N GLY A 242 -12.06 12.42 6.15
CA GLY A 242 -13.02 13.52 6.32
C GLY A 242 -12.65 14.78 5.54
N HIS A 243 -11.46 14.84 4.94
CA HIS A 243 -11.05 15.89 4.03
C HIS A 243 -11.41 15.50 2.59
N TYR A 244 -11.42 16.50 1.73
CA TYR A 244 -11.56 16.32 0.28
C TYR A 244 -10.44 17.08 -0.44
N GLY A 245 -10.01 16.58 -1.59
CA GLY A 245 -9.14 17.26 -2.53
C GLY A 245 -9.88 17.61 -3.81
N ILE A 246 -9.38 18.58 -4.56
CA ILE A 246 -9.88 18.93 -5.90
C ILE A 246 -8.72 18.79 -6.88
N ALA A 247 -8.93 18.10 -8.00
CA ALA A 247 -8.00 17.99 -9.12
C ALA A 247 -8.73 18.26 -10.44
N SER A 248 -7.99 18.53 -11.51
CA SER A 248 -8.53 18.61 -12.87
C SER A 248 -8.22 17.30 -13.60
N LEU A 249 -9.24 16.54 -13.98
CA LEU A 249 -9.12 15.33 -14.79
C LEU A 249 -9.22 15.70 -16.26
N MET A 250 -8.15 15.50 -17.02
CA MET A 250 -8.12 15.70 -18.47
C MET A 250 -8.85 14.53 -19.17
N THR A 251 -9.40 14.77 -20.37
CA THR A 251 -10.03 13.70 -21.20
C THR A 251 -9.09 12.56 -21.58
N ASN A 252 -7.78 12.84 -21.66
CA ASN A 252 -6.75 11.82 -21.83
C ASN A 252 -6.47 11.04 -20.53
N GLY A 253 -7.19 11.29 -19.44
CA GLY A 253 -7.06 10.54 -18.18
C GLY A 253 -5.99 11.03 -17.21
N LEU A 254 -5.19 12.03 -17.58
CA LEU A 254 -4.23 12.64 -16.66
C LEU A 254 -4.96 13.50 -15.63
N GLU A 255 -4.68 13.27 -14.35
CA GLU A 255 -5.16 14.14 -13.28
C GLU A 255 -4.10 15.20 -12.93
N LEU A 256 -4.49 16.47 -12.95
CA LEU A 256 -3.64 17.59 -12.60
C LEU A 256 -4.00 18.08 -11.19
N PRO A 257 -3.07 18.02 -10.23
CA PRO A 257 -3.30 18.57 -8.90
C PRO A 257 -3.45 20.10 -8.99
N PRO A 258 -4.01 20.75 -7.94
CA PRO A 258 -3.97 22.19 -7.85
C PRO A 258 -2.53 22.72 -7.95
N PRO A 259 -2.32 23.90 -8.57
CA PRO A 259 -0.99 24.48 -8.68
C PRO A 259 -0.37 24.70 -7.29
N PRO A 260 0.97 24.62 -7.16
CA PRO A 260 1.66 24.90 -5.90
C PRO A 260 1.25 26.27 -5.33
N GLY A 261 0.99 26.31 -4.02
CA GLY A 261 0.51 27.53 -3.33
C GLY A 261 -1.01 27.74 -3.40
N SER A 262 -1.74 26.89 -4.12
CA SER A 262 -3.20 26.87 -4.03
C SER A 262 -3.65 26.56 -2.60
N THR A 263 -4.68 27.26 -2.13
CA THR A 263 -5.38 26.93 -0.88
C THR A 263 -6.31 25.72 -1.02
N ARG A 264 -6.46 25.20 -2.25
CA ARG A 264 -7.29 24.02 -2.50
C ARG A 264 -6.65 22.80 -1.84
N PRO A 265 -7.42 22.03 -1.05
CA PRO A 265 -6.90 20.84 -0.41
C PRO A 265 -6.49 19.79 -1.46
N ARG A 266 -5.49 18.99 -1.11
CA ARG A 266 -4.86 17.98 -1.97
C ARG A 266 -4.94 16.61 -1.30
N ILE A 267 -5.25 15.56 -2.06
CA ILE A 267 -5.22 14.18 -1.59
C ILE A 267 -4.44 13.37 -2.62
N GLY A 268 -3.15 13.11 -2.36
CA GLY A 268 -2.28 12.47 -3.34
C GLY A 268 -2.72 11.04 -3.71
N LEU A 269 -3.33 10.30 -2.78
CA LEU A 269 -4.00 9.01 -3.07
C LEU A 269 -5.06 9.09 -4.17
N GLY A 270 -5.67 10.27 -4.31
CA GLY A 270 -6.71 10.53 -5.29
C GLY A 270 -6.21 10.91 -6.67
N GLU A 271 -4.90 11.11 -6.85
CA GLU A 271 -4.30 11.71 -8.06
C GLU A 271 -3.61 10.68 -8.96
N VAL A 272 -3.70 9.39 -8.64
CA VAL A 272 -3.09 8.31 -9.42
C VAL A 272 -3.79 8.21 -10.78
N SER A 273 -3.05 8.52 -11.83
CA SER A 273 -3.58 8.72 -13.17
C SER A 273 -2.56 8.35 -14.25
N LEU A 274 -3.05 8.18 -15.48
CA LEU A 274 -2.29 7.81 -16.66
C LEU A 274 -2.85 8.59 -17.85
N ALA A 275 -1.99 9.26 -18.62
CA ALA A 275 -2.38 9.81 -19.92
C ALA A 275 -2.48 8.69 -20.97
N VAL A 276 -3.66 8.53 -21.57
CA VAL A 276 -3.89 7.62 -22.70
C VAL A 276 -3.81 8.39 -24.03
N PRO A 277 -3.42 7.74 -25.14
CA PRO A 277 -3.31 8.39 -26.44
C PRO A 277 -4.68 8.85 -26.94
N VAL A 278 -4.68 9.91 -27.74
CA VAL A 278 -5.86 10.35 -28.47
C VAL A 278 -5.99 9.50 -29.73
N GLY A 279 -7.13 8.83 -29.90
CA GLY A 279 -7.42 8.00 -31.07
C GLY A 279 -7.65 6.54 -30.72
N LEU A 280 -7.57 5.69 -31.74
CA LEU A 280 -7.71 4.24 -31.59
C LEU A 280 -6.35 3.59 -31.33
N VAL A 281 -6.31 2.64 -30.41
CA VAL A 281 -5.12 1.85 -30.08
C VAL A 281 -5.29 0.41 -30.52
N GLN A 282 -4.21 -0.16 -31.04
CA GLN A 282 -4.12 -1.59 -31.38
C GLN A 282 -3.32 -2.31 -30.31
N GLU A 283 -3.61 -3.59 -30.11
CA GLU A 283 -2.87 -4.44 -29.19
C GLU A 283 -1.38 -4.47 -29.55
N GLY A 284 -0.51 -4.30 -28.55
CA GLY A 284 0.93 -4.13 -28.71
C GLY A 284 1.39 -2.70 -29.05
N MET A 285 0.47 -1.76 -29.29
CA MET A 285 0.83 -0.36 -29.50
C MET A 285 1.49 0.22 -28.24
N THR A 286 2.61 0.91 -28.45
CA THR A 286 3.37 1.58 -27.39
C THR A 286 3.30 3.09 -27.51
N TRP A 287 3.29 3.81 -26.39
CA TRP A 287 3.41 5.27 -26.37
C TRP A 287 4.16 5.75 -25.12
N THR A 288 4.63 7.00 -25.16
CA THR A 288 5.25 7.67 -24.00
C THR A 288 4.36 8.83 -23.60
N SER A 289 4.05 8.93 -22.31
CA SER A 289 3.20 10.00 -21.80
C SER A 289 3.34 10.19 -20.29
N PRO A 290 2.91 11.35 -19.76
CA PRO A 290 2.93 11.58 -18.32
C PRO A 290 1.92 10.70 -17.58
N MET A 291 2.31 10.29 -16.38
CA MET A 291 1.46 9.59 -15.42
C MET A 291 1.77 10.06 -14.00
N ARG A 292 0.87 9.78 -13.07
CA ARG A 292 1.07 10.11 -11.65
C ARG A 292 1.13 8.85 -10.80
N VAL A 293 2.15 8.79 -9.96
CA VAL A 293 2.52 7.63 -9.12
C VAL A 293 2.69 8.08 -7.67
N ILE A 294 2.55 7.15 -6.72
CA ILE A 294 2.79 7.42 -5.31
C ILE A 294 4.00 6.60 -4.86
N PRO A 295 5.17 7.23 -4.71
CA PRO A 295 6.39 6.50 -4.43
C PRO A 295 6.50 6.06 -2.97
N THR A 296 5.68 6.61 -2.06
CA THR A 296 5.75 6.31 -0.62
C THR A 296 4.38 6.29 0.04
N LEU A 297 4.12 5.28 0.88
CA LEU A 297 2.88 5.19 1.67
C LEU A 297 2.85 6.17 2.86
N ALA A 298 4.03 6.59 3.33
CA ALA A 298 4.13 7.50 4.47
C ALA A 298 3.72 8.92 4.11
N GLN A 299 4.20 9.45 2.98
CA GLN A 299 3.90 10.82 2.54
C GLN A 299 2.67 10.88 1.64
N ARG A 300 2.37 9.80 0.89
CA ARG A 300 1.22 9.70 -0.04
C ARG A 300 1.14 10.86 -1.04
N ASN A 301 2.25 11.53 -1.29
CA ASN A 301 2.35 12.59 -2.28
C ASN A 301 2.47 11.94 -3.65
N SER A 302 1.57 12.29 -4.57
CA SER A 302 1.74 11.85 -5.95
C SER A 302 2.82 12.70 -6.63
N VAL A 303 3.63 12.06 -7.47
CA VAL A 303 4.61 12.71 -8.35
C VAL A 303 4.26 12.41 -9.80
N GLN A 304 4.56 13.34 -10.70
CA GLN A 304 4.39 13.12 -12.13
C GLN A 304 5.71 12.56 -12.69
N VAL A 305 5.60 11.52 -13.51
CA VAL A 305 6.71 10.88 -14.21
C VAL A 305 6.32 10.68 -15.67
N GLU A 306 7.32 10.54 -16.55
CA GLU A 306 7.11 10.03 -17.90
C GLU A 306 7.14 8.50 -17.86
N GLY A 307 6.13 7.86 -18.45
CA GLY A 307 6.05 6.40 -18.56
C GLY A 307 6.13 5.93 -20.00
N SER A 308 6.67 4.74 -20.21
CA SER A 308 6.54 3.97 -21.45
C SER A 308 5.41 2.96 -21.29
N HIS A 309 4.38 3.06 -22.12
CA HIS A 309 3.14 2.31 -21.99
C HIS A 309 2.97 1.36 -23.16
N THR A 310 2.35 0.21 -22.91
CA THR A 310 1.96 -0.79 -23.91
C THR A 310 0.50 -1.18 -23.69
N PHE A 311 -0.31 -1.17 -24.76
CA PHE A 311 -1.68 -1.69 -24.69
C PHE A 311 -1.67 -3.22 -24.89
N ASP A 312 -1.93 -3.98 -23.84
CA ASP A 312 -1.83 -5.45 -23.85
C ASP A 312 -3.08 -6.15 -24.41
N GLY A 313 -4.10 -5.39 -24.80
CA GLY A 313 -5.38 -5.89 -25.28
C GLY A 313 -6.50 -5.83 -24.23
N VAL A 314 -7.56 -6.59 -24.48
CA VAL A 314 -8.78 -6.60 -23.64
C VAL A 314 -8.81 -7.85 -22.77
N TRP A 315 -9.08 -7.64 -21.49
CA TRP A 315 -9.05 -8.65 -20.43
C TRP A 315 -10.35 -8.64 -19.64
N TRP A 316 -10.74 -9.80 -19.11
CA TRP A 316 -11.78 -9.90 -18.10
C TRP A 316 -11.24 -9.47 -16.74
N MET A 317 -11.88 -8.47 -16.15
CA MET A 317 -11.56 -7.97 -14.81
C MET A 317 -12.87 -7.84 -14.02
N LYS A 318 -13.08 -8.71 -13.02
CA LYS A 318 -14.31 -8.76 -12.19
C LYS A 318 -15.61 -8.70 -13.01
N GLY A 319 -15.67 -9.51 -14.07
CA GLY A 319 -16.84 -9.59 -14.96
C GLY A 319 -16.99 -8.45 -15.96
N ARG A 320 -15.98 -7.59 -16.11
CA ARG A 320 -15.96 -6.47 -17.06
C ARG A 320 -14.92 -6.68 -18.14
N ARG A 321 -15.16 -6.11 -19.31
CA ARG A 321 -14.17 -6.03 -20.39
C ARG A 321 -13.31 -4.80 -20.13
N CYS A 322 -12.04 -5.02 -19.83
CA CYS A 322 -11.11 -3.95 -19.51
C CYS A 322 -9.95 -3.95 -20.49
N ALA A 323 -9.58 -2.78 -21.00
CA ALA A 323 -8.29 -2.58 -21.64
C ALA A 323 -7.22 -2.67 -20.55
N ARG A 324 -6.21 -3.52 -20.76
CA ARG A 324 -5.04 -3.63 -19.88
C ARG A 324 -3.87 -2.87 -20.49
N ILE A 325 -3.24 -2.03 -19.68
CA ILE A 325 -2.10 -1.21 -20.09
C ILE A 325 -0.96 -1.47 -19.11
N SER A 326 0.15 -2.00 -19.59
CA SER A 326 1.40 -2.10 -18.83
C SER A 326 2.24 -0.85 -19.06
N SER A 327 2.82 -0.32 -17.99
CA SER A 327 3.65 0.88 -18.00
C SER A 327 4.94 0.63 -17.24
N ILE A 328 6.05 1.19 -17.73
CA ILE A 328 7.34 1.22 -17.04
C ILE A 328 7.76 2.67 -16.91
N TYR A 329 8.27 3.06 -15.74
CA TYR A 329 8.72 4.43 -15.47
C TYR A 329 9.88 4.46 -14.48
N ASP A 330 10.61 5.57 -14.50
CA ASP A 330 11.69 5.87 -13.56
C ASP A 330 11.36 7.12 -12.73
N ILE A 331 11.85 7.16 -11.50
CA ILE A 331 11.81 8.31 -10.60
C ILE A 331 13.24 8.60 -10.16
N ASP A 332 13.73 9.81 -10.46
CA ASP A 332 15.10 10.20 -10.16
C ASP A 332 15.48 9.97 -8.68
N GLU A 333 14.74 10.61 -7.79
CA GLU A 333 14.99 10.56 -6.35
C GLU A 333 13.72 10.84 -5.56
N VAL A 334 13.53 10.08 -4.47
CA VAL A 334 12.40 10.27 -3.55
C VAL A 334 12.91 10.56 -2.16
N TYR A 335 12.68 11.79 -1.70
CA TYR A 335 13.08 12.21 -0.36
C TYR A 335 12.09 11.70 0.69
N LEU A 336 12.58 10.88 1.61
CA LEU A 336 11.82 10.35 2.73
C LEU A 336 12.00 11.28 3.93
N SER A 337 10.95 12.01 4.26
CA SER A 337 10.90 12.79 5.50
C SER A 337 10.31 11.90 6.59
N ALA A 338 11.12 11.58 7.59
CA ALA A 338 10.61 10.98 8.81
C ALA A 338 9.71 12.00 9.51
N ALA A 339 8.45 11.63 9.77
CA ALA A 339 7.59 12.42 10.64
C ALA A 339 8.32 12.58 11.98
N ARG A 340 8.58 13.84 12.37
CA ARG A 340 9.24 14.12 13.63
C ARG A 340 8.35 13.52 14.73
N PRO A 341 8.81 12.56 15.54
CA PRO A 341 8.00 12.09 16.65
C PRO A 341 7.66 13.32 17.48
N ALA A 342 6.37 13.56 17.71
CA ALA A 342 5.94 14.64 18.57
C ALA A 342 6.72 14.48 19.89
N PRO A 343 7.37 15.53 20.41
CA PRO A 343 8.11 15.40 21.64
C PRO A 343 7.14 14.87 22.70
N VAL A 344 7.37 13.64 23.17
CA VAL A 344 6.64 13.11 24.31
C VAL A 344 6.98 14.05 25.46
N ALA A 345 6.03 14.91 25.83
CA ALA A 345 6.16 15.73 27.01
C ALA A 345 6.13 14.76 28.18
N LEU A 346 7.31 14.30 28.62
CA LEU A 346 7.48 13.74 29.94
C LEU A 346 7.07 14.86 30.89
N ALA A 347 5.84 14.78 31.39
CA ALA A 347 5.38 15.60 32.49
C ALA A 347 6.21 15.17 33.71
N VAL A 348 7.40 15.75 33.84
CA VAL A 348 8.15 15.73 35.10
C VAL A 348 7.35 16.61 36.03
N PHE A 349 6.43 16.01 36.80
CA PHE A 349 5.84 16.66 37.95
C PHE A 349 6.95 16.80 38.99
N PRO A 350 7.37 18.04 39.33
CA PRO A 350 8.30 18.22 40.43
C PRO A 350 7.54 17.99 41.74
N GLY A 351 7.87 16.92 42.48
CA GLY A 351 7.55 16.87 43.91
C GLY A 351 6.88 15.64 44.51
N TYR A 352 6.90 14.45 43.89
CA TYR A 352 6.52 13.23 44.63
C TYR A 352 7.57 12.13 44.47
N VAL A 353 8.45 12.00 45.47
CA VAL A 353 9.16 10.76 45.76
C VAL A 353 8.15 9.86 46.48
N SER A 354 7.54 8.93 45.75
CA SER A 354 6.80 7.83 46.35
C SER A 354 7.60 6.55 46.12
N GLN A 355 8.16 6.01 47.19
CA GLN A 355 8.63 4.64 47.24
C GLN A 355 7.41 3.72 47.07
N PHE A 356 7.32 3.01 45.95
CA PHE A 356 6.34 1.92 45.79
C PHE A 356 7.08 0.58 45.83
N THR A 357 6.96 -0.07 46.99
CA THR A 357 7.23 -1.50 47.16
C THR A 357 6.10 -2.27 46.48
N PHE A 358 6.44 -3.20 45.60
CA PHE A 358 5.48 -4.09 44.94
C PHE A 358 4.84 -5.06 45.96
N MET A 359 3.50 -5.09 46.01
CA MET A 359 2.74 -6.25 46.47
C MET A 359 1.73 -6.66 45.40
N PRO A 360 1.50 -7.98 45.18
CA PRO A 360 0.54 -8.47 44.21
C PRO A 360 -0.83 -8.63 44.87
N GLY A 361 -1.86 -7.97 44.33
CA GLY A 361 -3.22 -8.10 44.84
C GLY A 361 -4.25 -7.71 43.79
N GLY A 362 -5.01 -8.70 43.31
CA GLY A 362 -6.09 -8.52 42.36
C GLY A 362 -7.31 -7.82 42.96
N GLY A 363 -7.96 -7.01 42.13
CA GLY A 363 -9.24 -6.39 42.42
C GLY A 363 -9.86 -5.82 41.15
N THR A 364 -11.00 -6.39 40.73
CA THR A 364 -11.83 -5.93 39.62
C THR A 364 -12.44 -4.54 39.88
N PRO A 365 -12.52 -3.64 38.89
CA PRO A 365 -13.08 -2.31 39.07
C PRO A 365 -14.61 -2.28 39.01
N PRO A 366 -15.26 -1.30 39.70
CA PRO A 366 -16.71 -1.16 39.73
C PRO A 366 -17.26 -0.42 38.49
N GLY A 367 -18.54 -0.68 38.22
CA GLY A 367 -19.23 -0.34 36.98
C GLY A 367 -19.42 1.14 36.67
N VAL A 368 -19.37 1.42 35.37
CA VAL A 368 -19.70 2.72 34.75
C VAL A 368 -21.20 2.77 34.46
N GLY A 369 -21.83 3.85 34.91
CA GLY A 369 -23.26 4.12 34.77
C GLY A 369 -23.73 4.27 33.33
N LYS A 370 -24.91 3.70 33.05
CA LYS A 370 -25.68 3.90 31.81
C LYS A 370 -26.33 5.28 31.82
N VAL A 371 -25.94 6.13 30.86
CA VAL A 371 -26.70 7.32 30.47
C VAL A 371 -27.76 6.90 29.45
N GLY A 372 -29.03 7.03 29.83
CA GLY A 372 -30.18 6.73 28.97
C GLY A 372 -30.56 7.93 28.11
N GLY A 373 -30.51 7.74 26.79
CA GLY A 373 -31.18 8.60 25.81
C GLY A 373 -32.39 7.87 25.24
N LYS A 374 -33.60 8.33 25.58
CA LYS A 374 -34.85 7.92 24.95
C LYS A 374 -34.98 8.61 23.59
N GLN A 375 -35.26 7.86 22.53
CA GLN A 375 -35.88 8.38 21.31
C GLN A 375 -37.15 7.56 21.05
N ASP A 376 -38.29 8.25 21.11
CA ASP A 376 -39.60 7.74 20.70
C ASP A 376 -39.68 7.66 19.16
N PRO A 377 -40.33 6.64 18.58
CA PRO A 377 -40.73 6.64 17.19
C PRO A 377 -42.21 7.03 17.07
N GLN A 378 -42.50 8.23 16.55
CA GLN A 378 -43.85 8.56 16.09
C GLN A 378 -43.97 8.45 14.56
N ARG A 379 -44.83 7.49 14.18
CA ARG A 379 -45.88 7.55 13.15
C ARG A 379 -45.60 8.36 11.88
N SER A 380 -45.64 7.66 10.74
CA SER A 380 -46.68 7.94 9.74
C SER A 380 -46.86 6.76 8.78
N ALA A 381 -48.04 6.16 8.84
CA ALA A 381 -48.55 5.28 7.82
C ALA A 381 -50.01 5.67 7.53
N ARG A 382 -50.32 5.68 6.23
CA ARG A 382 -51.62 5.49 5.54
C ARG A 382 -52.29 6.67 4.83
N ARG A 383 -52.74 6.28 3.62
CA ARG A 383 -53.79 6.80 2.72
C ARG A 383 -53.42 8.05 1.93
N GLY A 384 -53.68 8.14 0.62
CA GLY A 384 -54.34 7.23 -0.31
C GLY A 384 -54.79 8.01 -1.55
N GLN A 385 -54.87 7.29 -2.68
CA GLN A 385 -55.77 7.49 -3.83
C GLN A 385 -55.75 8.78 -4.69
N SER A 386 -55.72 8.47 -6.00
CA SER A 386 -56.49 9.06 -7.11
C SER A 386 -56.00 10.35 -7.76
N GLY A 387 -56.03 10.37 -9.10
CA GLY A 387 -55.89 11.60 -9.87
C GLY A 387 -55.37 11.42 -11.30
N THR A 388 -56.14 10.76 -12.16
CA THR A 388 -56.02 10.81 -13.63
C THR A 388 -56.32 12.21 -14.20
N ARG A 389 -55.80 12.47 -15.43
CA ARG A 389 -56.11 13.59 -16.35
C ARG A 389 -55.39 14.91 -15.98
N ARG A 390 -54.96 15.79 -16.89
CA ARG A 390 -55.40 16.07 -18.26
C ARG A 390 -54.32 16.89 -18.98
N SER A 391 -54.31 16.73 -20.30
CA SER A 391 -53.68 17.55 -21.32
C SER A 391 -53.79 19.08 -21.15
N GLY A 392 -52.78 19.78 -21.68
CA GLY A 392 -53.04 20.73 -22.77
C GLY A 392 -52.54 22.16 -22.60
N ARG A 393 -51.86 22.64 -23.66
CA ARG A 393 -51.80 24.04 -24.14
C ARG A 393 -51.06 25.03 -23.21
N SER A 394 -50.44 26.11 -23.65
CA SER A 394 -50.33 26.77 -24.95
C SER A 394 -49.44 28.00 -24.73
N ALA A 395 -48.39 28.09 -25.53
CA ALA A 395 -48.02 29.26 -26.32
C ALA A 395 -47.94 30.68 -25.68
N ARG A 396 -46.73 31.23 -25.87
CA ARG A 396 -46.39 32.54 -26.46
C ARG A 396 -45.97 33.72 -25.55
N PRO A 397 -45.09 34.59 -26.09
CA PRO A 397 -44.27 35.54 -25.34
C PRO A 397 -44.73 36.99 -25.51
N ARG A 398 -44.26 37.87 -24.62
CA ARG A 398 -44.13 39.33 -24.75
C ARG A 398 -42.91 39.72 -23.89
N GLY A 399 -41.94 40.52 -24.27
CA GLY A 399 -41.93 41.59 -25.27
C GLY A 399 -41.84 42.94 -24.53
N GLY A 400 -40.64 43.54 -24.52
CA GLY A 400 -40.36 44.94 -24.18
C GLY A 400 -40.32 45.27 -22.67
N ALA A 401 -39.72 46.36 -22.21
CA ALA A 401 -38.76 47.32 -22.74
C ALA A 401 -38.35 48.19 -21.52
N THR A 402 -37.15 48.78 -21.57
CA THR A 402 -36.79 50.11 -21.02
C THR A 402 -37.32 50.57 -19.64
N GLY A 403 -36.41 50.96 -18.76
CA GLY A 403 -36.73 51.88 -17.66
C GLY A 403 -35.57 52.09 -16.70
N GLY A 404 -34.85 53.19 -16.85
CA GLY A 404 -33.84 53.65 -15.88
C GLY A 404 -34.47 54.15 -14.58
N GLY A 405 -33.65 54.32 -13.55
CA GLY A 405 -34.09 54.98 -12.31
C GLY A 405 -33.15 54.76 -11.13
N ARG A 406 -32.33 55.79 -10.85
CA ARG A 406 -31.55 56.01 -9.62
C ARG A 406 -32.38 55.70 -8.34
N THR A 407 -31.72 55.26 -7.27
CA THR A 407 -31.44 56.11 -6.08
C THR A 407 -30.76 55.36 -4.93
N LEU A 408 -30.02 56.17 -4.18
CA LEU A 408 -29.17 55.92 -3.02
C LEU A 408 -29.83 55.17 -1.87
N ARG A 409 -29.09 54.28 -1.20
CA ARG A 409 -29.24 54.08 0.24
C ARG A 409 -27.94 53.59 0.89
N ALA A 410 -27.23 54.53 1.52
CA ALA A 410 -26.12 54.25 2.42
C ALA A 410 -26.67 53.67 3.74
N GLY A 411 -26.28 52.43 4.05
CA GLY A 411 -26.59 51.72 5.28
C GLY A 411 -25.54 52.01 6.35
N ARG A 412 -26.02 52.59 7.44
CA ARG A 412 -25.32 53.05 8.66
C ARG A 412 -24.78 51.86 9.46
N THR A 413 -23.46 51.80 9.67
CA THR A 413 -22.80 50.84 10.57
C THR A 413 -22.82 51.34 12.01
N THR A 414 -23.48 50.60 12.91
CA THR A 414 -23.46 50.79 14.35
C THR A 414 -22.22 50.11 14.96
N ALA A 415 -21.32 50.91 15.53
CA ALA A 415 -20.17 50.45 16.29
C ALA A 415 -20.59 50.03 17.71
N SER A 416 -20.38 48.76 18.04
CA SER A 416 -20.53 48.20 19.38
C SER A 416 -19.26 48.45 20.21
N ARG A 417 -19.43 49.20 21.29
CA ARG A 417 -18.41 49.62 22.26
C ARG A 417 -18.15 48.46 23.24
N ARG A 418 -17.04 47.73 23.06
CA ARG A 418 -16.57 46.70 24.02
C ARG A 418 -15.67 47.33 25.09
N THR A 419 -16.07 47.15 26.34
CA THR A 419 -15.36 47.50 27.57
C THR A 419 -14.12 46.61 27.74
N ARG A 420 -13.00 47.25 28.08
CA ARG A 420 -11.67 46.64 28.29
C ARG A 420 -11.54 46.25 29.77
N ILE A 421 -11.51 44.95 30.06
CA ILE A 421 -11.19 44.42 31.39
C ILE A 421 -9.67 44.20 31.46
N THR A 422 -9.03 44.92 32.38
CA THR A 422 -7.60 44.84 32.68
C THR A 422 -7.32 43.54 33.44
N ARG A 423 -6.44 42.68 32.90
CA ARG A 423 -5.98 41.45 33.57
C ARG A 423 -4.76 41.75 34.47
N PRO A 424 -4.60 41.07 35.62
CA PRO A 424 -3.46 41.23 36.51
C PRO A 424 -2.19 40.60 35.94
N SER A 425 -1.06 41.21 36.26
CA SER A 425 0.30 40.88 35.83
C SER A 425 0.75 39.52 36.33
N THR A 426 1.17 38.66 35.39
CA THR A 426 1.77 37.35 35.66
C THR A 426 3.27 37.50 35.92
N LEU A 427 3.74 36.92 37.03
CA LEU A 427 5.14 36.88 37.45
C LEU A 427 6.00 36.20 36.36
N LYS A 428 7.04 36.88 35.84
CA LYS A 428 8.04 36.29 34.94
C LYS A 428 9.04 35.47 35.76
N VAL A 429 8.98 34.15 35.62
CA VAL A 429 10.08 33.26 36.04
C VAL A 429 11.16 33.29 34.95
N PRO A 430 12.45 33.46 35.28
CA PRO A 430 13.52 33.47 34.30
C PRO A 430 13.76 32.06 33.75
N THR A 431 13.34 31.83 32.51
CA THR A 431 13.61 30.60 31.77
C THR A 431 15.08 30.60 31.36
N GLY A 432 15.93 29.86 32.10
CA GLY A 432 17.28 29.56 31.66
C GLY A 432 17.26 28.88 30.29
N THR A 433 17.98 29.44 29.33
CA THR A 433 18.04 29.01 27.94
C THR A 433 18.76 27.66 27.82
N LEU A 434 18.07 26.55 28.14
CA LEU A 434 18.47 25.24 27.66
C LEU A 434 18.29 25.26 26.14
N LYS A 435 19.36 25.60 25.42
CA LYS A 435 19.51 25.35 23.98
C LYS A 435 19.39 23.83 23.79
N ARG A 436 18.17 23.35 23.71
CA ARG A 436 17.86 21.95 23.41
C ARG A 436 18.42 21.72 22.02
N LEU A 437 19.56 21.03 21.95
CA LEU A 437 20.19 20.63 20.70
C LEU A 437 19.16 19.83 19.91
N ALA A 438 18.47 20.53 19.01
CA ALA A 438 17.50 19.93 18.13
C ALA A 438 18.30 19.07 17.17
N ARG A 439 18.41 17.77 17.45
CA ARG A 439 19.01 16.81 16.51
C ARG A 439 18.34 17.00 15.16
N SER A 440 19.17 17.14 14.13
CA SER A 440 18.72 17.22 12.74
C SER A 440 17.91 15.98 12.42
N PRO A 441 16.77 16.10 11.71
CA PRO A 441 16.00 14.93 11.32
C PRO A 441 16.89 14.04 10.45
N ILE A 442 16.93 12.74 10.76
CA ILE A 442 17.53 11.74 9.86
C ILE A 442 16.79 11.88 8.53
N THR A 443 17.54 12.13 7.47
CA THR A 443 16.99 12.19 6.12
C THR A 443 17.36 10.89 5.41
N ALA A 444 16.41 10.29 4.72
CA ALA A 444 16.69 9.17 3.83
C ALA A 444 16.18 9.52 2.45
N ARG A 445 16.78 8.93 1.42
CA ARG A 445 16.32 9.08 0.04
C ARG A 445 16.26 7.72 -0.62
N LEU A 446 15.29 7.53 -1.51
CA LEU A 446 15.27 6.41 -2.44
C LEU A 446 15.95 6.86 -3.74
N THR A 447 16.87 6.04 -4.23
CA THR A 447 17.60 6.27 -5.48
C THR A 447 17.42 5.09 -6.43
N GLY A 448 17.56 5.33 -7.73
CA GLY A 448 17.34 4.30 -8.76
C GLY A 448 15.93 3.73 -8.66
N VAL A 449 14.96 4.60 -8.39
CA VAL A 449 13.58 4.17 -8.20
C VAL A 449 12.98 3.95 -9.58
N SER A 450 12.49 2.75 -9.81
CA SER A 450 11.76 2.38 -11.02
C SER A 450 10.45 1.73 -10.62
N GLY A 451 9.48 1.74 -11.51
CA GLY A 451 8.25 1.03 -11.28
C GLY A 451 7.64 0.46 -12.55
N ASP A 452 6.93 -0.64 -12.36
CA ASP A 452 5.99 -1.20 -13.30
C ASP A 452 4.57 -0.93 -12.81
N ARG A 453 3.70 -0.49 -13.72
CA ARG A 453 2.28 -0.28 -13.46
C ARG A 453 1.43 -1.09 -14.42
N THR A 454 0.40 -1.73 -13.91
CA THR A 454 -0.71 -2.23 -14.73
C THR A 454 -1.97 -1.42 -14.47
N THR A 455 -2.61 -0.93 -15.54
CA THR A 455 -3.85 -0.15 -15.48
C THR A 455 -4.96 -0.86 -16.23
N TRP A 456 -6.15 -0.97 -15.63
CA TRP A 456 -7.33 -1.55 -16.25
C TRP A 456 -8.40 -0.48 -16.47
N ILE A 457 -8.83 -0.29 -17.72
CA ILE A 457 -9.88 0.67 -18.09
C ILE A 457 -11.09 -0.11 -18.61
N ASP A 458 -12.25 0.03 -17.97
CA ASP A 458 -13.53 -0.50 -18.48
C ASP A 458 -13.84 0.15 -19.83
N ILE A 459 -13.76 -0.62 -20.92
CA ILE A 459 -13.88 -0.08 -22.29
C ILE A 459 -15.29 0.40 -22.60
N ASP A 460 -16.29 -0.15 -21.92
CA ASP A 460 -17.70 0.20 -22.13
C ASP A 460 -18.04 1.51 -21.43
N LYS A 461 -17.49 1.70 -20.22
CA LYS A 461 -17.74 2.87 -19.39
C LYS A 461 -16.72 3.99 -19.54
N GLY A 462 -15.50 3.71 -20.01
CA GLY A 462 -14.40 4.68 -20.10
C GLY A 462 -13.90 5.13 -18.72
N ILE A 463 -13.73 4.19 -17.79
CA ILE A 463 -13.31 4.49 -16.40
C ILE A 463 -12.23 3.51 -15.93
N VAL A 464 -11.26 4.00 -15.16
CA VAL A 464 -10.14 3.21 -14.64
C VAL A 464 -10.61 2.31 -13.49
N VAL A 465 -10.73 0.99 -13.70
CA VAL A 465 -11.24 0.02 -12.72
C VAL A 465 -10.20 -0.38 -11.68
N ARG A 466 -8.94 -0.52 -12.09
CA ARG A 466 -7.85 -0.95 -11.21
C ARG A 466 -6.55 -0.33 -11.68
N VAL A 467 -5.65 -0.08 -10.74
CA VAL A 467 -4.26 0.32 -10.95
C VAL A 467 -3.42 -0.48 -9.98
N GLU A 468 -2.37 -1.12 -10.48
CA GLU A 468 -1.37 -1.81 -9.69
C GLU A 468 -0.02 -1.19 -9.97
N ASP A 469 0.64 -0.70 -8.93
CA ASP A 469 2.00 -0.19 -8.99
C ASP A 469 2.90 -1.13 -8.21
N HIS A 470 3.99 -1.57 -8.84
CA HIS A 470 5.14 -2.16 -8.17
C HIS A 470 6.31 -1.20 -8.37
N ILE A 471 6.82 -0.66 -7.27
CA ILE A 471 7.91 0.31 -7.25
C ILE A 471 9.07 -0.30 -6.49
N ALA A 472 10.25 -0.30 -7.09
CA ALA A 472 11.47 -0.79 -6.49
C ALA A 472 12.54 0.31 -6.50
N GLY A 473 13.45 0.28 -5.53
CA GLY A 473 14.57 1.22 -5.48
C GLY A 473 15.59 0.88 -4.41
N THR A 474 16.56 1.77 -4.23
CA THR A 474 17.58 1.64 -3.18
C THR A 474 17.41 2.75 -2.14
N LEU A 475 17.15 2.35 -0.89
CA LEU A 475 17.13 3.23 0.27
C LEU A 475 18.55 3.59 0.69
N VAL A 476 18.84 4.89 0.71
CA VAL A 476 20.09 5.48 1.19
C VAL A 476 19.78 6.32 2.43
N ILE A 477 20.37 5.93 3.55
CA ILE A 477 20.25 6.67 4.82
C ILE A 477 21.34 7.73 4.86
N LEU A 478 20.94 9.00 5.01
CA LEU A 478 21.88 10.10 5.17
C LEU A 478 22.02 10.38 6.68
N ASP A 479 23.20 10.11 7.23
CA ASP A 479 23.51 10.52 8.59
C ASP A 479 23.65 12.04 8.64
N ALA A 480 22.76 12.68 9.40
CA ALA A 480 22.70 14.15 9.46
C ALA A 480 23.88 14.79 10.22
N ASP A 481 24.71 13.99 10.92
CA ASP A 481 25.73 14.46 11.85
C ASP A 481 27.18 14.04 11.49
N SER A 482 27.43 13.38 10.35
CA SER A 482 28.79 12.92 10.01
C SER A 482 29.71 14.01 9.41
N GLY A 483 29.42 15.30 9.65
CA GLY A 483 30.42 16.37 9.48
C GLY A 483 31.63 16.23 10.42
N SER A 484 31.61 15.23 11.31
CA SER A 484 32.72 14.77 12.14
C SER A 484 33.10 13.34 11.72
N THR A 485 34.34 13.16 11.29
CA THR A 485 35.00 11.92 10.81
C THR A 485 35.15 10.80 11.86
N ASN A 486 34.29 10.72 12.87
CA ASN A 486 34.33 9.64 13.85
C ASN A 486 33.30 8.56 13.52
N ALA A 487 33.72 7.65 12.65
CA ALA A 487 33.05 6.39 12.39
C ALA A 487 33.06 5.49 13.64
N SER A 488 31.97 5.45 14.39
CA SER A 488 31.55 4.26 15.15
C SER A 488 30.17 4.46 15.78
N LEU A 489 29.10 4.04 15.10
CA LEU A 489 27.79 3.87 15.76
C LEU A 489 27.00 2.68 15.17
N PHE A 490 27.72 1.63 14.78
CA PHE A 490 27.19 0.28 14.66
C PHE A 490 28.30 -0.70 15.03
N THR A 491 28.68 -0.73 16.31
CA THR A 491 29.51 -1.83 16.82
C THR A 491 28.59 -2.99 17.20
N PRO A 492 28.82 -4.21 16.65
CA PRO A 492 28.18 -5.40 17.17
C PRO A 492 28.66 -5.60 18.61
N SER A 493 27.72 -5.83 19.52
CA SER A 493 28.04 -6.19 20.89
C SER A 493 28.71 -7.57 20.93
N GLY A 494 30.02 -7.59 21.10
CA GLY A 494 30.75 -8.71 21.69
C GLY A 494 31.75 -9.42 20.77
N MET A 495 33.04 -9.15 20.97
CA MET A 495 34.14 -10.12 21.19
C MET A 495 35.50 -9.45 20.92
N PRO A 496 36.54 -9.69 21.76
CA PRO A 496 37.89 -9.20 21.50
C PRO A 496 38.76 -10.23 20.78
N GLY A 497 39.50 -9.77 19.77
CA GLY A 497 40.84 -10.29 19.44
C GLY A 497 40.92 -11.36 18.35
N SER A 498 41.45 -10.98 17.19
CA SER A 498 42.77 -11.41 16.68
C SER A 498 42.91 -10.99 15.21
N GLY A 499 44.03 -10.35 14.90
CA GLY A 499 44.32 -9.80 13.58
C GLY A 499 44.72 -10.87 12.56
N ILE A 500 44.46 -10.59 11.29
CA ILE A 500 45.08 -11.28 10.16
C ILE A 500 45.41 -10.22 9.08
N GLU A 501 46.69 -10.21 8.69
CA GLU A 501 47.26 -9.45 7.58
C GLU A 501 46.62 -9.81 6.23
N LEU A 502 46.37 -8.79 5.41
CA LEU A 502 46.06 -8.96 3.99
C LEU A 502 47.31 -8.68 3.15
N THR A 503 47.90 -9.74 2.58
CA THR A 503 48.87 -9.63 1.47
C THR A 503 48.11 -9.81 0.15
N ALA A 504 48.14 -8.79 -0.71
CA ALA A 504 47.61 -8.86 -2.07
C ALA A 504 48.65 -9.45 -3.03
N SER A 505 48.25 -10.41 -3.87
CA SER A 505 49.02 -10.90 -5.01
C SER A 505 48.14 -10.92 -6.25
N MET A 506 48.60 -10.23 -7.30
CA MET A 506 47.96 -10.13 -8.62
C MET A 506 48.16 -11.41 -9.44
N GLY A 507 47.09 -11.90 -10.06
CA GLY A 507 47.13 -12.91 -11.13
C GLY A 507 46.46 -12.40 -12.39
N ARG A 508 47.26 -12.02 -13.39
CA ARG A 508 46.83 -11.70 -14.76
C ARG A 508 46.49 -12.99 -15.53
N GLY A 509 45.36 -13.00 -16.24
CA GLY A 509 45.03 -14.01 -17.26
C GLY A 509 44.48 -13.36 -18.53
N ARG A 510 45.24 -13.48 -19.63
CA ARG A 510 44.91 -13.09 -21.02
C ARG A 510 43.69 -13.86 -21.57
N PRO A 511 42.98 -13.32 -22.57
CA PRO A 511 42.30 -14.13 -23.58
C PRO A 511 43.02 -14.07 -24.94
N GLY A 512 43.55 -15.21 -25.40
CA GLY A 512 43.61 -15.56 -26.82
C GLY A 512 42.40 -16.45 -27.11
N GLY A 513 41.75 -16.48 -28.26
CA GLY A 513 42.18 -16.15 -29.61
C GLY A 513 41.93 -17.39 -30.48
N GLY A 514 41.09 -17.25 -31.52
CA GLY A 514 41.09 -18.13 -32.69
C GLY A 514 39.83 -18.96 -32.93
N GLY A 515 39.18 -18.74 -34.09
CA GLY A 515 38.15 -19.63 -34.63
C GLY A 515 37.40 -19.04 -35.83
N ARG A 516 38.02 -19.11 -37.02
CA ARG A 516 37.48 -18.69 -38.33
C ARG A 516 36.48 -19.70 -38.91
N SER A 517 35.47 -19.22 -39.66
CA SER A 517 35.06 -19.64 -41.03
C SER A 517 33.79 -18.84 -41.40
N ALA A 518 33.75 -18.02 -42.46
CA ALA A 518 33.88 -18.20 -43.91
C ALA A 518 32.53 -18.49 -44.62
N GLY A 519 32.19 -17.60 -45.58
CA GLY A 519 31.08 -17.69 -46.53
C GLY A 519 30.14 -16.48 -46.42
N GLY A 520 29.99 -15.54 -47.35
CA GLY A 520 30.37 -15.48 -48.76
C GLY A 520 29.15 -15.08 -49.60
N MET A 521 29.27 -14.03 -50.43
CA MET A 521 28.36 -13.58 -51.50
C MET A 521 27.07 -12.83 -51.05
N ARG A 522 26.53 -11.83 -51.75
CA ARG A 522 26.88 -11.13 -53.01
C ARG A 522 26.10 -9.80 -53.04
N SER A 523 26.68 -8.83 -53.74
CA SER A 523 26.18 -7.47 -54.02
C SER A 523 25.33 -7.37 -55.29
N SER A 524 24.31 -6.50 -55.27
CA SER A 524 23.76 -5.75 -56.42
C SER A 524 22.86 -4.64 -55.84
N ARG A 525 23.13 -3.33 -55.89
CA ARG A 525 23.33 -2.36 -56.99
C ARG A 525 22.11 -2.19 -57.90
N GLY A 526 21.44 -1.03 -57.84
CA GLY A 526 20.65 -0.47 -58.95
C GLY A 526 19.52 0.51 -58.57
N GLY A 527 19.60 1.75 -59.12
CA GLY A 527 18.49 2.73 -59.25
C GLY A 527 18.46 3.82 -58.17
N ARG A 528 19.04 5.02 -58.29
CA ARG A 528 18.84 6.13 -59.26
C ARG A 528 17.38 6.54 -59.48
N GLY A 529 17.00 7.65 -58.85
CA GLY A 529 15.84 8.49 -59.16
C GLY A 529 16.08 9.91 -58.67
N THR A 530 16.21 10.83 -59.61
CA THR A 530 16.60 12.23 -59.47
C THR A 530 15.46 13.13 -59.00
N SER A 531 15.76 14.21 -58.27
CA SER A 531 15.15 15.53 -58.52
C SER A 531 15.99 16.67 -57.94
N ARG A 532 16.32 17.60 -58.84
CA ARG A 532 16.95 18.90 -58.61
C ARG A 532 15.92 19.86 -58.00
N VAL A 533 16.33 20.67 -57.02
CA VAL A 533 15.98 22.10 -56.98
C VAL A 533 17.23 22.89 -56.59
N ARG A 534 17.45 23.95 -57.36
CA ARG A 534 18.57 24.88 -57.40
C ARG A 534 18.06 26.19 -56.81
N THR A 535 18.81 26.84 -55.93
CA THR A 535 19.02 28.32 -55.78
C THR A 535 19.85 28.55 -54.50
N SER A 536 21.14 28.87 -54.61
CA SER A 536 21.73 30.24 -54.60
C SER A 536 21.53 30.96 -53.25
N GLY A 537 22.54 31.49 -52.56
CA GLY A 537 23.96 31.67 -52.86
C GLY A 537 24.62 32.62 -51.85
N GLY A 538 25.94 32.77 -51.96
CA GLY A 538 26.75 33.85 -51.36
C GLY A 538 27.02 33.71 -49.85
N ARG A 539 28.15 34.09 -49.27
CA ARG A 539 29.30 34.84 -49.78
C ARG A 539 30.45 34.71 -48.75
N ARG A 540 31.66 34.76 -49.30
CA ARG A 540 33.03 34.84 -48.74
C ARG A 540 33.25 35.51 -47.37
N GLY A 541 34.32 35.04 -46.70
CA GLY A 541 35.22 35.82 -45.83
C GLY A 541 36.20 34.92 -45.06
N THR A 542 37.34 34.49 -45.64
CA THR A 542 38.70 35.03 -45.41
C THR A 542 39.18 35.17 -43.95
N GLY A 543 40.14 34.31 -43.57
CA GLY A 543 41.45 34.73 -43.07
C GLY A 543 41.60 34.99 -41.56
N GLY A 544 42.51 34.23 -40.92
CA GLY A 544 43.00 34.57 -39.58
C GLY A 544 43.90 33.50 -38.97
N ARG A 545 45.17 33.45 -39.37
CA ARG A 545 46.25 32.77 -38.64
C ARG A 545 46.54 33.51 -37.33
N SER A 546 46.65 32.80 -36.21
CA SER A 546 47.60 33.16 -35.15
C SER A 546 48.09 31.91 -34.42
N SER A 547 49.40 31.69 -34.51
CA SER A 547 50.18 30.73 -33.76
C SER A 547 50.50 31.31 -32.38
N GLY A 548 50.02 30.67 -31.32
CA GLY A 548 50.37 30.98 -29.94
C GLY A 548 51.06 29.79 -29.27
N THR A 549 52.39 29.86 -29.17
CA THR A 549 53.23 28.90 -28.44
C THR A 549 52.99 29.06 -26.94
N VAL A 550 52.25 28.13 -26.32
CA VAL A 550 52.04 28.11 -24.86
C VAL A 550 53.11 27.24 -24.20
N ARG A 551 53.99 27.87 -23.42
CA ARG A 551 54.94 27.21 -22.50
C ARG A 551 54.16 26.40 -21.46
N ARG A 552 54.31 25.07 -21.48
CA ARG A 552 53.84 24.17 -20.42
C ARG A 552 54.69 24.36 -19.16
N ARG A 553 54.10 24.96 -18.12
CA ARG A 553 54.63 24.94 -16.75
C ARG A 553 54.21 23.61 -16.11
N ILE A 554 55.16 22.73 -15.85
CA ILE A 554 54.93 21.50 -15.08
C ILE A 554 54.71 21.93 -13.63
N VAL A 555 53.45 21.94 -13.18
CA VAL A 555 53.10 22.01 -11.77
C VAL A 555 52.99 20.56 -11.29
N ARG A 556 53.90 20.16 -10.41
CA ARG A 556 53.80 18.89 -9.68
C ARG A 556 52.55 18.96 -8.79
N SER A 557 51.52 18.19 -9.14
CA SER A 557 50.35 17.98 -8.29
C SER A 557 50.78 17.15 -7.07
N THR A 558 50.59 17.72 -5.88
CA THR A 558 50.61 16.97 -4.62
C THR A 558 49.53 15.88 -4.66
N PRO A 559 49.80 14.67 -4.13
CA PRO A 559 48.81 13.61 -4.07
C PRO A 559 47.63 14.09 -3.23
N THR A 560 46.48 14.24 -3.86
CA THR A 560 45.22 14.50 -3.17
C THR A 560 44.86 13.22 -2.42
N GLU A 561 44.99 13.28 -1.10
CA GLU A 561 44.58 12.22 -0.18
C GLU A 561 43.09 11.93 -0.45
N GLN A 562 42.79 10.77 -1.04
CA GLN A 562 41.42 10.29 -1.21
C GLN A 562 40.87 9.99 0.19
N ILE A 563 40.12 10.94 0.75
CA ILE A 563 39.34 10.72 1.96
C ILE A 563 38.27 9.69 1.58
N GLU A 564 38.45 8.44 2.02
CA GLU A 564 37.42 7.42 1.93
C GLU A 564 36.23 7.87 2.77
N LEU A 565 35.17 8.30 2.10
CA LEU A 565 33.89 8.61 2.74
C LEU A 565 33.35 7.32 3.37
N PRO A 566 32.77 7.39 4.59
CA PRO A 566 32.19 6.22 5.23
C PRO A 566 31.18 5.53 4.30
N ALA A 567 31.20 4.20 4.28
CA ALA A 567 30.37 3.40 3.41
C ALA A 567 28.88 3.70 3.66
N LEU A 568 28.23 4.33 2.69
CA LEU A 568 26.78 4.55 2.71
C LEU A 568 26.06 3.21 2.73
N GLN A 569 25.22 2.99 3.74
CA GLN A 569 24.36 1.81 3.78
C GLN A 569 23.29 1.92 2.68
N ARG A 570 23.26 0.93 1.79
CA ARG A 570 22.30 0.80 0.70
C ARG A 570 21.43 -0.41 0.96
N LEU A 571 20.12 -0.22 1.01
CA LEU A 571 19.15 -1.29 1.29
C LEU A 571 18.13 -1.37 0.14
N PRO A 572 17.77 -2.57 -0.33
CA PRO A 572 16.71 -2.71 -1.33
C PRO A 572 15.34 -2.33 -0.72
N TYR A 573 14.53 -1.65 -1.53
CA TYR A 573 13.19 -1.20 -1.19
C TYR A 573 12.20 -1.68 -2.24
N SER A 574 11.04 -2.17 -1.79
CA SER A 574 9.92 -2.57 -2.64
C SER A 574 8.61 -2.05 -2.09
N LEU A 575 7.78 -1.48 -2.96
CA LEU A 575 6.44 -1.00 -2.67
C LEU A 575 5.49 -1.60 -3.68
N THR A 576 4.42 -2.22 -3.21
CA THR A 576 3.30 -2.67 -4.04
C THR A 576 2.05 -1.92 -3.62
N MET A 577 1.37 -1.27 -4.55
CA MET A 577 0.15 -0.52 -4.29
C MET A 577 -0.93 -0.90 -5.30
N ILE A 578 -2.09 -1.29 -4.78
CA ILE A 578 -3.23 -1.76 -5.54
C ILE A 578 -4.40 -0.79 -5.27
N ILE A 579 -4.81 -0.05 -6.29
CA ILE A 579 -5.97 0.83 -6.25
C ILE A 579 -7.07 0.17 -7.06
N GLU A 580 -8.20 -0.12 -6.45
CA GLU A 580 -9.32 -0.81 -7.08
C GLU A 580 -10.63 -0.06 -6.90
N ILE A 581 -11.46 0.04 -7.94
CA ILE A 581 -12.82 0.57 -7.78
C ILE A 581 -13.71 -0.48 -7.09
N ALA A 582 -14.27 -0.12 -5.94
CA ALA A 582 -15.34 -0.86 -5.27
C ALA A 582 -16.69 -0.34 -5.74
N TYR A 583 -17.46 -1.17 -6.45
CA TYR A 583 -18.85 -0.85 -6.82
C TYR A 583 -19.82 -1.35 -5.77
#